data_AF-A0A2N9NK55-F1
#
_entry.id   AF-A0A2N9NK55-F1
#
_cell.length_a   1.000
_cell.length_b   1.000
_cell.length_c   1.000
_cell.angle_alpha   90.00
_cell.angle_beta   90.00
_cell.angle_gamma   90.00
#
_symmetry.space_group_name_H-M   'P 1'
#
loop_
_entity.id
_entity.type
_entity.pdbx_description
1 polymer ?
#
loop_
_entity_poly.entity_id
_entity_poly.type
_entity_poly.pdbx_seq_one_letter_code
_entity_poly.pdbx_strand_id
1 'polypeptide(L)'
;MVPRQFSQTNTRRQFSSGNASFHPIQSVGRNPKVPSLVLPWRENSRMLCTDCHNNDQASSLSKSVVSGPHGSVYSPLLERQELLTDFTPESPSSYALCYGCHSRSSILGDQSFRASNSQGQDRGHRFHVVDQQTACTTCHDPHGVATASHLINFNKVYVTPSSTGQMLYTSTGNGSGTCTLTCHGFTHNASAYPIPAPFLRAGAKRSRVGRIKNNFSAVESAKSG
;
A
#
# COMPACT_ATOMS: atom_id res chain seq x y z
N MET A 1 8.51 -15.27 -6.42
CA MET A 1 8.51 -14.90 -4.98
C MET A 1 9.25 -13.57 -4.84
N VAL A 2 8.76 -12.63 -4.02
CA VAL A 2 9.41 -11.31 -3.83
C VAL A 2 10.67 -11.48 -2.96
N PRO A 3 11.87 -11.01 -3.39
CA PRO A 3 13.07 -11.08 -2.56
C PRO A 3 13.02 -10.02 -1.46
N ARG A 4 12.86 -10.48 -0.21
CA ARG A 4 12.67 -9.63 0.97
C ARG A 4 13.99 -9.22 1.64
N GLN A 5 13.99 -8.06 2.29
CA GLN A 5 15.06 -7.65 3.22
C GLN A 5 15.23 -8.67 4.35
N PHE A 6 14.13 -9.02 5.03
CA PHE A 6 14.07 -10.05 6.05
C PHE A 6 13.51 -11.33 5.40
N SER A 7 14.40 -12.18 4.91
CA SER A 7 14.00 -13.45 4.27
C SER A 7 13.47 -14.44 5.31
N GLN A 8 12.26 -14.94 5.08
CA GLN A 8 11.65 -16.01 5.86
C GLN A 8 10.80 -16.86 4.94
N THR A 9 11.08 -18.16 4.86
CA THR A 9 10.35 -19.11 4.00
C THR A 9 9.48 -20.08 4.80
N ASN A 10 9.65 -20.15 6.12
CA ASN A 10 8.82 -20.98 6.97
C ASN A 10 7.51 -20.26 7.31
N THR A 11 6.41 -20.69 6.70
CA THR A 11 5.07 -20.11 6.87
C THR A 11 4.65 -20.02 8.34
N ARG A 12 5.00 -21.01 9.18
CA ARG A 12 4.71 -20.94 10.63
C ARG A 12 5.40 -19.75 11.29
N ARG A 13 6.62 -19.40 10.86
CA ARG A 13 7.36 -18.24 11.40
C ARG A 13 6.84 -16.93 10.82
N GLN A 14 6.43 -16.90 9.55
CA GLN A 14 5.86 -15.69 8.93
C GLN A 14 4.56 -15.23 9.63
N PHE A 15 3.73 -16.17 10.07
CA PHE A 15 2.47 -15.87 10.76
C PHE A 15 2.53 -15.99 12.28
N SER A 16 3.73 -16.08 12.86
CA SER A 16 3.89 -16.15 14.32
C SER A 16 3.24 -14.94 14.98
N SER A 17 2.39 -15.19 15.99
CA SER A 17 1.80 -14.12 16.80
C SER A 17 2.83 -13.33 17.62
N GLY A 18 4.07 -13.83 17.72
CA GLY A 18 5.19 -13.09 18.31
C GLY A 18 5.82 -12.03 17.39
N ASN A 19 5.49 -12.01 16.10
CA ASN A 19 6.07 -11.05 15.15
C ASN A 19 5.64 -9.61 15.48
N ALA A 20 6.52 -8.64 15.22
CA ALA A 20 6.22 -7.21 15.36
C ALA A 20 5.04 -6.77 14.48
N SER A 21 4.85 -7.41 13.32
CA SER A 21 3.65 -7.26 12.50
C SER A 21 3.30 -8.56 11.77
N PHE A 22 2.01 -8.77 11.53
CA PHE A 22 1.49 -9.91 10.78
C PHE A 22 0.05 -9.66 10.31
N HIS A 23 -0.36 -10.32 9.21
CA HIS A 23 -1.77 -10.56 8.94
C HIS A 23 -2.32 -11.67 9.85
N PRO A 24 -3.51 -11.48 10.45
CA PRO A 24 -3.99 -12.27 11.59
C PRO A 24 -4.52 -13.66 11.23
N ILE A 25 -3.62 -14.58 10.84
CA ILE A 25 -3.97 -15.98 10.52
C ILE A 25 -3.90 -16.88 11.76
N GLN A 26 -2.84 -16.78 12.58
CA GLN A 26 -2.66 -17.63 13.77
C GLN A 26 -3.32 -17.05 15.03
N SER A 27 -3.67 -15.77 15.03
CA SER A 27 -4.36 -15.07 16.12
C SER A 27 -5.22 -13.93 15.55
N VAL A 28 -6.04 -13.31 16.39
CA VAL A 28 -6.73 -12.06 16.04
C VAL A 28 -5.72 -10.93 15.78
N GLY A 29 -6.15 -9.91 15.03
CA GLY A 29 -5.38 -8.70 14.82
C GLY A 29 -5.15 -7.93 16.13
N ARG A 30 -4.03 -7.19 16.19
CA ARG A 30 -3.57 -6.49 17.40
C ARG A 30 -3.32 -5.00 17.19
N ASN A 31 -3.32 -4.53 15.94
CA ASN A 31 -3.13 -3.12 15.67
C ASN A 31 -4.47 -2.38 15.88
N PRO A 32 -4.60 -1.50 16.88
CA PRO A 32 -5.86 -0.87 17.22
C PRO A 32 -6.34 0.17 16.20
N LYS A 33 -5.54 0.47 15.17
CA LYS A 33 -5.93 1.42 14.12
C LYS A 33 -5.48 0.96 12.75
N VAL A 34 -6.43 0.43 11.98
CA VAL A 34 -6.24 0.07 10.57
C VAL A 34 -7.35 0.75 9.76
N PRO A 35 -7.23 2.07 9.49
CA PRO A 35 -8.35 2.89 8.99
C PRO A 35 -8.82 2.48 7.60
N SER A 36 -8.06 1.65 6.89
CA SER A 36 -8.43 1.14 5.58
C SER A 36 -9.26 -0.13 5.63
N LEU A 37 -9.54 -0.77 6.77
CA LEU A 37 -10.34 -2.01 6.74
C LEU A 37 -11.74 -1.78 6.16
N VAL A 38 -12.13 -2.62 5.20
CA VAL A 38 -13.51 -2.66 4.67
C VAL A 38 -14.35 -3.63 5.48
N LEU A 39 -15.66 -3.36 5.61
CA LEU A 39 -16.57 -4.31 6.26
C LEU A 39 -16.59 -5.65 5.51
N PRO A 40 -16.65 -6.80 6.22
CA PRO A 40 -16.83 -6.95 7.67
C PRO A 40 -15.52 -6.97 8.49
N TRP A 41 -14.37 -6.71 7.90
CA TRP A 41 -13.08 -6.74 8.58
C TRP A 41 -12.96 -5.65 9.65
N ARG A 42 -12.38 -6.03 10.79
CA ARG A 42 -12.11 -5.17 11.96
C ARG A 42 -10.71 -5.45 12.47
N GLU A 43 -10.19 -4.56 13.31
CA GLU A 43 -8.84 -4.65 13.87
C GLU A 43 -8.59 -5.94 14.66
N ASN A 44 -9.63 -6.56 15.20
CA ASN A 44 -9.59 -7.82 15.93
C ASN A 44 -10.08 -9.03 15.11
N SER A 45 -10.26 -8.89 13.79
CA SER A 45 -10.59 -10.02 12.93
C SER A 45 -9.48 -11.06 12.91
N ARG A 46 -9.86 -12.32 12.68
CA ARG A 46 -8.95 -13.40 12.33
C ARG A 46 -9.23 -13.81 10.88
N MET A 47 -8.18 -13.88 10.09
CA MET A 47 -8.19 -14.32 8.70
C MET A 47 -7.94 -15.83 8.62
N LEU A 48 -8.33 -16.42 7.51
CA LEU A 48 -8.01 -17.76 7.07
C LEU A 48 -7.02 -17.68 5.92
N CYS A 49 -6.24 -18.75 5.74
CA CYS A 49 -5.34 -18.84 4.58
C CYS A 49 -6.10 -18.64 3.27
N THR A 50 -7.36 -19.08 3.23
CA THR A 50 -8.27 -19.00 2.08
C THR A 50 -8.87 -17.63 1.81
N ASP A 51 -8.63 -16.63 2.66
CA ASP A 51 -9.01 -15.25 2.34
C ASP A 51 -8.02 -14.58 1.37
N CYS A 52 -6.85 -15.22 1.18
CA CYS A 52 -5.86 -14.78 0.19
C CYS A 52 -5.51 -15.89 -0.79
N HIS A 53 -5.45 -17.14 -0.33
CA HIS A 53 -5.12 -18.31 -1.12
C HIS A 53 -6.33 -19.19 -1.40
N ASN A 54 -7.03 -18.92 -2.49
CA ASN A 54 -8.25 -19.62 -2.86
C ASN A 54 -8.35 -19.75 -4.38
N ASN A 55 -9.40 -20.44 -4.83
CA ASN A 55 -9.82 -20.44 -6.21
C ASN A 55 -10.29 -19.05 -6.66
N ASP A 56 -9.83 -18.57 -7.81
CA ASP A 56 -10.18 -17.25 -8.36
C ASP A 56 -11.62 -17.18 -8.89
N GLN A 57 -12.28 -18.33 -9.00
CA GLN A 57 -13.70 -18.44 -9.33
C GLN A 57 -14.60 -18.50 -8.08
N ALA A 58 -14.03 -18.59 -6.87
CA ALA A 58 -14.78 -18.63 -5.62
C ALA A 58 -15.48 -17.28 -5.40
N SER A 59 -16.74 -17.20 -5.79
CA SER A 59 -17.57 -16.00 -5.64
C SER A 59 -18.40 -16.11 -4.36
N SER A 60 -18.40 -15.04 -3.55
CA SER A 60 -19.35 -14.89 -2.44
C SER A 60 -20.82 -14.87 -2.89
N LEU A 61 -21.08 -14.79 -4.20
CA LEU A 61 -22.40 -14.70 -4.82
C LEU A 61 -22.88 -16.01 -5.48
N SER A 62 -22.05 -17.07 -5.53
CA SER A 62 -22.45 -18.35 -6.13
C SER A 62 -22.10 -19.53 -5.22
N LYS A 63 -23.14 -20.11 -4.59
CA LYS A 63 -23.06 -21.36 -3.81
C LYS A 63 -22.72 -22.60 -4.65
N SER A 64 -22.50 -22.44 -5.95
CA SER A 64 -22.16 -23.53 -6.88
C SER A 64 -20.70 -23.60 -7.27
N VAL A 65 -19.85 -22.68 -6.79
CA VAL A 65 -18.41 -22.77 -7.05
C VAL A 65 -17.71 -23.39 -5.84
N VAL A 66 -16.95 -24.45 -6.09
CA VAL A 66 -16.16 -25.13 -5.06
C VAL A 66 -15.12 -24.15 -4.51
N SER A 67 -15.27 -23.79 -3.24
CA SER A 67 -14.25 -23.05 -2.49
C SER A 67 -13.08 -23.98 -2.12
N GLY A 68 -11.85 -23.46 -2.16
CA GLY A 68 -10.63 -24.17 -1.77
C GLY A 68 -9.45 -23.86 -2.70
N PRO A 69 -8.20 -23.94 -2.21
CA PRO A 69 -6.99 -23.50 -2.93
C PRO A 69 -6.53 -24.48 -4.02
N HIS A 70 -7.44 -25.20 -4.68
CA HIS A 70 -7.08 -26.26 -5.63
C HIS A 70 -6.62 -25.73 -6.99
N GLY A 71 -6.93 -24.47 -7.32
CA GLY A 71 -6.45 -23.83 -8.53
C GLY A 71 -6.84 -22.37 -8.57
N SER A 72 -5.91 -21.50 -8.96
CA SER A 72 -6.22 -20.12 -9.31
C SER A 72 -5.37 -19.67 -10.48
N VAL A 73 -5.93 -18.82 -11.35
CA VAL A 73 -5.19 -18.19 -12.45
C VAL A 73 -4.14 -17.18 -11.95
N TYR A 74 -4.24 -16.74 -10.70
CA TYR A 74 -3.30 -15.82 -10.07
C TYR A 74 -2.26 -16.59 -9.25
N SER A 75 -1.00 -16.53 -9.67
CA SER A 75 0.11 -17.20 -8.96
C SER A 75 0.45 -16.51 -7.62
N PRO A 76 0.79 -17.26 -6.56
CA PRO A 76 0.97 -18.72 -6.49
C PRO A 76 -0.26 -19.43 -5.91
N LEU A 77 -1.45 -19.21 -6.46
CA LEU A 77 -2.78 -19.57 -5.92
C LEU A 77 -3.39 -18.45 -5.07
N LEU A 78 -3.55 -17.25 -5.64
CA LEU A 78 -4.21 -16.12 -4.98
C LEU A 78 -5.67 -16.05 -5.41
N GLU A 79 -6.59 -15.69 -4.51
CA GLU A 79 -8.01 -15.59 -4.87
C GLU A 79 -8.32 -14.45 -5.84
N ARG A 80 -7.42 -13.46 -5.92
CA ARG A 80 -7.52 -12.28 -6.77
C ARG A 80 -6.14 -11.85 -7.22
N GLN A 81 -6.11 -11.00 -8.24
CA GLN A 81 -4.86 -10.44 -8.76
C GLN A 81 -4.14 -9.59 -7.71
N GLU A 82 -2.82 -9.79 -7.65
CA GLU A 82 -1.87 -8.95 -6.93
C GLU A 82 -0.61 -8.82 -7.79
N LEU A 83 -0.35 -7.61 -8.30
CA LEU A 83 0.88 -7.34 -9.04
C LEU A 83 2.05 -7.13 -8.08
N LEU A 84 3.16 -7.84 -8.35
CA LEU A 84 4.32 -7.91 -7.47
C LEU A 84 5.50 -7.04 -7.92
N THR A 85 5.32 -6.25 -8.96
CA THR A 85 6.36 -5.49 -9.64
C THR A 85 6.00 -4.02 -9.70
N ASP A 86 6.98 -3.15 -9.44
CA ASP A 86 6.86 -1.71 -9.64
C ASP A 86 6.72 -1.37 -11.12
N PHE A 87 6.42 -0.09 -11.40
CA PHE A 87 6.22 0.48 -12.74
C PHE A 87 4.99 -0.09 -13.47
N THR A 88 4.05 -0.65 -12.71
CA THR A 88 2.72 -0.98 -13.24
C THR A 88 1.71 0.02 -12.70
N PRO A 89 0.84 0.60 -13.56
CA PRO A 89 -0.20 1.50 -13.11
C PRO A 89 -1.08 0.87 -12.03
N GLU A 90 -1.32 1.64 -10.97
CA GLU A 90 -2.31 1.28 -9.97
C GLU A 90 -3.71 1.25 -10.59
N SER A 91 -4.46 0.21 -10.26
CA SER A 91 -5.88 0.11 -10.56
C SER A 91 -6.57 -0.79 -9.52
N PRO A 92 -7.91 -0.72 -9.39
CA PRO A 92 -8.65 -1.64 -8.54
C PRO A 92 -8.39 -3.13 -8.84
N SER A 93 -8.09 -3.49 -10.09
CA SER A 93 -7.75 -4.87 -10.48
C SER A 93 -6.30 -5.23 -10.24
N SER A 94 -5.36 -4.28 -10.37
CA SER A 94 -3.92 -4.52 -10.18
C SER A 94 -3.58 -5.04 -8.77
N TYR A 95 -4.30 -4.54 -7.75
CA TYR A 95 -4.10 -4.90 -6.33
C TYR A 95 -5.41 -5.41 -5.70
N ALA A 96 -6.22 -6.11 -6.49
CA ALA A 96 -7.55 -6.58 -6.10
C ALA A 96 -7.52 -7.44 -4.83
N LEU A 97 -6.45 -8.20 -4.60
CA LEU A 97 -6.25 -8.99 -3.40
C LEU A 97 -6.18 -8.10 -2.15
N CYS A 98 -5.28 -7.11 -2.16
CA CYS A 98 -5.15 -6.15 -1.07
C CYS A 98 -6.45 -5.36 -0.85
N TYR A 99 -7.12 -4.98 -1.94
CA TYR A 99 -8.37 -4.24 -1.88
C TYR A 99 -9.59 -5.06 -1.40
N GLY A 100 -9.47 -6.39 -1.33
CA GLY A 100 -10.48 -7.25 -0.72
C GLY A 100 -10.67 -6.98 0.78
N CYS A 101 -9.62 -6.54 1.46
CA CYS A 101 -9.64 -6.23 2.90
C CYS A 101 -9.38 -4.75 3.20
N HIS A 102 -8.70 -4.03 2.29
CA HIS A 102 -8.34 -2.64 2.47
C HIS A 102 -9.01 -1.70 1.44
N SER A 103 -9.66 -0.66 1.92
CA SER A 103 -10.28 0.39 1.14
C SER A 103 -9.24 1.15 0.33
N ARG A 104 -9.33 1.02 -1.00
CA ARG A 104 -8.55 1.81 -1.95
C ARG A 104 -8.68 3.31 -1.71
N SER A 105 -9.88 3.80 -1.40
CA SER A 105 -10.10 5.23 -1.13
C SER A 105 -9.46 5.70 0.17
N SER A 106 -9.38 4.84 1.19
CA SER A 106 -8.65 5.14 2.43
C SER A 106 -7.13 5.18 2.19
N ILE A 107 -6.59 4.19 1.46
CA ILE A 107 -5.17 4.09 1.15
C ILE A 107 -4.73 5.28 0.28
N LEU A 108 -5.39 5.50 -0.85
CA LEU A 108 -5.05 6.59 -1.79
C LEU A 108 -5.51 7.97 -1.31
N GLY A 109 -6.27 8.03 -0.22
CA GLY A 109 -6.57 9.25 0.51
C GLY A 109 -5.55 9.56 1.62
N ASP A 110 -4.43 8.83 1.69
CA ASP A 110 -3.33 9.04 2.63
C ASP A 110 -3.74 9.00 4.11
N GLN A 111 -4.78 8.25 4.47
CA GLN A 111 -5.34 8.27 5.84
C GLN A 111 -4.39 7.68 6.89
N SER A 112 -3.54 6.71 6.50
CA SER A 112 -2.55 6.06 7.37
C SER A 112 -1.11 6.49 7.11
N PHE A 113 -0.81 6.97 5.90
CA PHE A 113 0.50 7.48 5.51
C PHE A 113 0.33 8.75 4.68
N ARG A 114 0.34 9.88 5.38
CA ARG A 114 0.37 11.22 4.78
C ARG A 114 1.76 11.79 4.94
N ALA A 115 2.37 12.17 3.82
CA ALA A 115 3.62 12.91 3.80
C ALA A 115 3.53 14.02 2.77
N SER A 116 4.36 15.05 2.95
CA SER A 116 4.60 16.07 1.94
C SER A 116 6.11 16.25 1.78
N ASN A 117 6.58 17.04 0.82
CA ASN A 117 7.96 17.54 0.81
C ASN A 117 8.01 19.01 1.29
N SER A 118 9.20 19.63 1.27
CA SER A 118 9.41 21.04 1.65
C SER A 118 8.64 22.05 0.76
N GLN A 119 8.23 21.62 -0.43
CA GLN A 119 7.43 22.42 -1.37
C GLN A 119 5.92 22.20 -1.18
N GLY A 120 5.52 21.42 -0.17
CA GLY A 120 4.11 21.12 0.11
C GLY A 120 3.46 20.14 -0.87
N GLN A 121 4.25 19.44 -1.70
CA GLN A 121 3.73 18.42 -2.61
C GLN A 121 3.49 17.12 -1.85
N ASP A 122 2.40 16.42 -2.14
CA ASP A 122 2.05 15.15 -1.50
C ASP A 122 3.11 14.07 -1.80
N ARG A 123 3.47 13.31 -0.77
CA ARG A 123 4.48 12.24 -0.76
C ARG A 123 3.99 11.01 0.03
N GLY A 124 2.69 10.91 0.30
CA GLY A 124 2.08 9.78 1.01
C GLY A 124 1.86 8.54 0.14
N HIS A 125 0.96 7.66 0.58
CA HIS A 125 0.58 6.45 -0.18
C HIS A 125 0.23 6.76 -1.63
N ARG A 126 -0.59 7.78 -1.89
CA ARG A 126 -1.03 8.16 -3.24
C ARG A 126 0.14 8.47 -4.15
N PHE A 127 1.16 9.15 -3.64
CA PHE A 127 2.35 9.47 -4.43
C PHE A 127 3.14 8.20 -4.77
N HIS A 128 3.43 7.36 -3.77
CA HIS A 128 4.21 6.15 -4.00
C HIS A 128 3.47 5.13 -4.87
N VAL A 129 2.20 4.86 -4.58
CA VAL A 129 1.46 3.79 -5.26
C VAL A 129 1.04 4.20 -6.67
N VAL A 130 0.60 5.44 -6.88
CA VAL A 130 0.04 5.87 -8.17
C VAL A 130 1.05 6.64 -9.01
N ASP A 131 1.72 7.65 -8.46
CA ASP A 131 2.64 8.49 -9.25
C ASP A 131 3.99 7.81 -9.48
N GLN A 132 4.50 7.10 -8.48
CA GLN A 132 5.73 6.31 -8.60
C GLN A 132 5.46 4.85 -8.99
N GLN A 133 4.19 4.45 -9.14
CA GLN A 133 3.80 3.09 -9.53
C GLN A 133 4.49 2.00 -8.70
N THR A 134 4.66 2.27 -7.41
CA THR A 134 5.28 1.35 -6.46
C THR A 134 4.24 0.31 -6.03
N ALA A 135 4.54 -0.97 -6.21
CA ALA A 135 3.65 -2.05 -5.80
C ALA A 135 3.48 -2.08 -4.28
N CYS A 136 2.30 -2.51 -3.80
CA CYS A 136 2.05 -2.70 -2.37
C CYS A 136 3.12 -3.60 -1.73
N THR A 137 3.49 -4.65 -2.47
CA THR A 137 4.50 -5.63 -2.05
C THR A 137 5.93 -5.11 -2.09
N THR A 138 6.21 -3.94 -2.66
CA THR A 138 7.54 -3.32 -2.59
C THR A 138 7.86 -2.83 -1.18
N CYS A 139 6.85 -2.37 -0.43
CA CYS A 139 6.98 -1.99 0.97
C CYS A 139 6.53 -3.09 1.92
N HIS A 140 5.39 -3.74 1.64
CA HIS A 140 4.72 -4.63 2.59
C HIS A 140 4.94 -6.12 2.29
N ASP A 141 5.23 -6.89 3.33
CA ASP A 141 5.11 -8.34 3.35
C ASP A 141 3.65 -8.74 3.63
N PRO A 142 2.97 -9.49 2.74
CA PRO A 142 1.58 -9.90 3.00
C PRO A 142 1.45 -10.93 4.12
N HIS A 143 2.54 -11.47 4.68
CA HIS A 143 2.46 -12.37 5.82
C HIS A 143 2.81 -11.66 7.12
N GLY A 144 4.07 -11.67 7.55
CA GLY A 144 4.47 -11.03 8.79
C GLY A 144 5.98 -10.92 8.92
N VAL A 145 6.40 -9.97 9.75
CA VAL A 145 7.79 -9.58 9.91
C VAL A 145 8.14 -9.59 11.38
N ALA A 146 9.16 -10.36 11.75
CA ALA A 146 9.54 -10.57 13.15
C ALA A 146 9.91 -9.25 13.85
N THR A 147 10.63 -8.36 13.17
CA THR A 147 11.30 -7.20 13.77
C THR A 147 10.80 -5.85 13.26
N ALA A 148 9.94 -5.81 12.24
CA ALA A 148 9.44 -4.57 11.65
C ALA A 148 7.93 -4.41 11.87
N SER A 149 7.52 -3.17 12.08
CA SER A 149 6.12 -2.80 12.23
C SER A 149 5.45 -2.61 10.87
N HIS A 150 4.11 -2.59 10.86
CA HIS A 150 3.28 -2.31 9.68
C HIS A 150 3.58 -3.17 8.45
N LEU A 151 4.03 -4.41 8.65
CA LEU A 151 4.40 -5.36 7.61
C LEU A 151 5.55 -4.88 6.72
N ILE A 152 6.32 -3.87 7.12
CA ILE A 152 7.35 -3.30 6.24
C ILE A 152 8.53 -4.26 6.13
N ASN A 153 8.75 -4.78 4.92
CA ASN A 153 9.83 -5.68 4.56
C ASN A 153 10.16 -5.47 3.07
N PHE A 154 11.12 -4.60 2.81
CA PHE A 154 11.32 -4.06 1.47
C PHE A 154 11.67 -5.14 0.43
N ASN A 155 11.13 -4.96 -0.78
CA ASN A 155 11.52 -5.73 -1.96
C ASN A 155 12.88 -5.26 -2.46
N LYS A 156 13.88 -6.15 -2.38
CA LYS A 156 15.27 -5.85 -2.74
C LYS A 156 15.50 -5.67 -4.24
N VAL A 157 14.51 -5.96 -5.10
CA VAL A 157 14.60 -5.62 -6.53
C VAL A 157 14.56 -4.11 -6.73
N TYR A 158 13.75 -3.38 -5.95
CA TYR A 158 13.47 -1.97 -6.16
C TYR A 158 14.04 -1.07 -5.05
N VAL A 159 14.28 -1.64 -3.87
CA VAL A 159 14.79 -0.91 -2.71
C VAL A 159 16.21 -1.34 -2.40
N THR A 160 17.08 -0.35 -2.22
CA THR A 160 18.49 -0.52 -1.85
C THR A 160 18.80 0.28 -0.58
N PRO A 161 19.93 0.01 0.09
CA PRO A 161 20.37 0.87 1.18
C PRO A 161 20.52 2.33 0.75
N SER A 162 20.28 3.25 1.68
CA SER A 162 20.54 4.68 1.51
C SER A 162 22.03 4.96 1.34
N SER A 163 22.38 6.23 1.13
CA SER A 163 23.77 6.70 1.19
C SER A 163 24.45 6.45 2.53
N THR A 164 23.69 6.20 3.60
CA THR A 164 24.21 5.84 4.94
C THR A 164 24.33 4.31 5.15
N GLY A 165 24.07 3.51 4.11
CA GLY A 165 24.14 2.04 4.17
C GLY A 165 22.95 1.39 4.86
N GLN A 166 21.89 2.15 5.17
CA GLN A 166 20.72 1.63 5.88
C GLN A 166 19.54 1.39 4.94
N MET A 167 18.79 0.32 5.18
CA MET A 167 17.48 0.06 4.57
C MET A 167 16.51 -0.17 5.72
N LEU A 168 15.84 0.89 6.15
CA LEU A 168 15.11 0.91 7.41
C LEU A 168 13.87 1.79 7.33
N TYR A 169 12.79 1.28 7.91
CA TYR A 169 11.65 2.06 8.33
C TYR A 169 11.55 2.01 9.85
N THR A 170 11.35 3.17 10.48
CA THR A 170 11.13 3.29 11.92
C THR A 170 9.79 3.97 12.17
N SER A 171 8.86 3.25 12.81
CA SER A 171 7.62 3.87 13.30
C SER A 171 7.93 4.79 14.48
N THR A 172 7.40 6.01 14.46
CA THR A 172 7.51 6.98 15.56
C THR A 172 6.18 7.17 16.28
N GLY A 173 5.13 6.48 15.84
CA GLY A 173 3.79 6.59 16.39
C GLY A 173 2.71 6.36 15.34
N ASN A 174 1.50 6.74 15.70
CA ASN A 174 0.33 6.53 14.87
C ASN A 174 0.34 7.40 13.61
N GLY A 175 0.53 6.77 12.45
CA GLY A 175 0.61 7.48 11.17
C GLY A 175 1.87 8.33 11.03
N SER A 176 2.92 8.02 11.78
CA SER A 176 4.20 8.70 11.72
C SER A 176 5.39 7.75 11.75
N GLY A 177 6.45 8.10 11.04
CA GLY A 177 7.67 7.32 10.99
C GLY A 177 8.79 8.00 10.22
N THR A 178 9.89 7.29 10.05
CA THR A 178 11.02 7.72 9.22
C THR A 178 11.44 6.60 8.28
N CYS A 179 11.87 6.96 7.08
CA CYS A 179 12.48 6.05 6.11
C CYS A 179 13.93 6.43 5.87
N THR A 180 14.82 5.44 5.93
CA THR A 180 16.23 5.54 5.52
C THR A 180 16.53 4.41 4.54
N LEU A 181 16.48 4.70 3.25
CA LEU A 181 16.62 3.75 2.13
C LEU A 181 16.81 4.50 0.80
N THR A 182 17.13 3.81 -0.28
CA THR A 182 17.03 4.33 -1.64
C THR A 182 15.97 3.55 -2.42
N CYS A 183 15.03 4.25 -3.07
CA CYS A 183 13.96 3.67 -3.88
C CYS A 183 13.76 4.51 -5.15
N HIS A 184 13.66 3.89 -6.33
CA HIS A 184 13.48 4.59 -7.62
C HIS A 184 14.54 5.66 -7.90
N GLY A 185 15.77 5.46 -7.43
CA GLY A 185 16.87 6.44 -7.56
C GLY A 185 16.78 7.62 -6.58
N PHE A 186 15.75 7.68 -5.74
CA PHE A 186 15.61 8.70 -4.70
C PHE A 186 16.10 8.17 -3.34
N THR A 187 17.04 8.87 -2.74
CA THR A 187 17.53 8.55 -1.39
C THR A 187 16.68 9.23 -0.33
N HIS A 188 16.19 8.43 0.61
CA HIS A 188 15.58 8.86 1.86
C HIS A 188 16.62 8.75 2.97
N ASN A 189 16.89 9.86 3.65
CA ASN A 189 17.83 9.92 4.78
C ASN A 189 17.07 10.39 6.01
N ALA A 190 16.60 9.42 6.82
CA ALA A 190 15.70 9.66 7.96
C ALA A 190 14.50 10.55 7.58
N SER A 191 13.97 10.38 6.37
CA SER A 191 12.86 11.19 5.86
C SER A 191 11.61 10.93 6.69
N ALA A 192 11.20 11.92 7.46
CA ALA A 192 10.07 11.81 8.37
C ALA A 192 8.73 11.96 7.65
N TYR A 193 7.72 11.27 8.17
CA TYR A 193 6.33 11.52 7.85
C TYR A 193 5.43 11.49 9.10
N PRO A 194 4.30 12.24 9.09
CA PRO A 194 4.14 13.41 8.23
C PRO A 194 5.33 14.35 8.46
N ILE A 195 5.66 15.23 7.50
CA ILE A 195 6.64 16.27 7.81
C ILE A 195 6.11 16.98 9.07
N PRO A 196 6.89 17.04 10.17
CA PRO A 196 6.49 17.80 11.34
C PRO A 196 6.13 19.19 10.83
N ALA A 197 4.90 19.65 11.06
CA ALA A 197 4.41 20.89 10.47
C ALA A 197 5.54 21.92 10.54
N PRO A 198 6.09 22.39 9.41
CA PRO A 198 7.05 23.49 9.48
C PRO A 198 6.27 24.57 10.21
N PHE A 199 6.80 25.11 11.30
CA PHE A 199 6.20 26.19 12.10
C PHE A 199 5.26 26.96 11.19
N LEU A 200 3.96 26.67 11.28
CA LEU A 200 2.99 27.33 10.43
C LEU A 200 3.12 28.77 10.89
N ARG A 201 3.85 29.60 10.14
CA ARG A 201 3.77 31.04 10.32
C ARG A 201 2.29 31.31 10.12
N ALA A 202 1.62 31.64 11.23
CA ALA A 202 0.21 31.94 11.24
C ALA A 202 -0.06 32.95 10.13
N GLY A 203 -0.80 32.56 9.08
CA GLY A 203 -1.21 33.51 8.05
C GLY A 203 -1.27 33.05 6.59
N ALA A 204 -0.70 31.90 6.19
CA ALA A 204 -0.80 31.48 4.79
C ALA A 204 -2.18 30.85 4.47
N LYS A 205 -3.12 31.68 4.00
CA LYS A 205 -4.41 31.22 3.46
C LYS A 205 -4.17 30.22 2.34
N ARG A 206 -4.74 29.01 2.46
CA ARG A 206 -4.79 28.03 1.37
C ARG A 206 -5.50 28.66 0.17
N SER A 207 -4.75 29.00 -0.88
CA SER A 207 -5.35 29.39 -2.15
C SER A 207 -5.94 28.13 -2.79
N ARG A 208 -7.26 28.12 -3.03
CA ARG A 208 -7.91 27.07 -3.81
C ARG A 208 -7.35 27.17 -5.23
N VAL A 209 -6.56 26.18 -5.66
CA VAL A 209 -6.18 26.04 -7.06
C VAL A 209 -7.45 25.88 -7.88
N GLY A 210 -7.69 26.84 -8.77
CA GLY A 210 -8.84 26.89 -9.64
C GLY A 210 -8.89 25.68 -10.58
N ARG A 211 -10.09 25.13 -10.73
CA ARG A 211 -10.45 24.12 -11.73
C ARG A 211 -10.10 24.65 -13.12
N ILE A 212 -9.15 24.03 -13.80
CA ILE A 212 -8.89 24.28 -15.22
C ILE A 212 -10.17 23.90 -15.97
N LYS A 213 -10.86 24.89 -16.54
CA LYS A 213 -11.95 24.68 -17.48
C LYS A 213 -11.31 24.44 -18.85
N ASN A 214 -11.47 23.23 -19.38
CA ASN A 214 -11.18 22.96 -20.78
C ASN A 214 -12.26 23.65 -21.63
N ASN A 215 -11.91 24.76 -22.28
CA ASN A 215 -12.72 25.35 -23.34
C ASN A 215 -12.42 24.62 -24.65
N PHE A 216 -13.25 23.63 -24.99
CA PHE A 216 -13.44 23.22 -26.38
C PHE A 216 -14.56 24.09 -26.95
N SER A 217 -14.20 25.17 -27.63
CA SER A 217 -15.14 25.92 -28.46
C SER A 217 -15.23 25.24 -29.82
N ALA A 218 -16.44 24.79 -30.14
CA ALA A 218 -16.86 24.43 -31.48
C ALA A 218 -16.64 25.62 -32.43
N VAL A 219 -16.01 25.38 -33.57
CA VAL A 219 -15.99 26.31 -34.69
C VAL A 219 -16.94 25.74 -35.72
N GLU A 220 -18.15 26.28 -35.76
CA GLU A 220 -19.06 26.15 -36.88
C GLU A 220 -19.57 27.56 -37.20
N SER A 221 -19.23 28.06 -38.37
CA SER A 221 -19.88 29.21 -38.99
C SER A 221 -19.77 29.08 -40.50
N ALA A 222 -20.94 29.07 -41.11
CA ALA A 222 -21.17 28.89 -42.53
C ALA A 222 -21.13 30.24 -43.29
N LYS A 223 -20.83 30.12 -44.59
CA LYS A 223 -21.22 30.98 -45.73
C LYS A 223 -20.75 32.45 -45.79
N SER A 224 -19.99 32.80 -46.82
CA SER A 224 -20.47 33.49 -48.04
C SER A 224 -19.30 33.94 -48.92
N GLY A 225 -19.37 33.61 -50.22
CA GLY A 225 -18.36 33.82 -51.25
C GLY A 225 -18.47 32.75 -52.32
#